data_AF-A0A1F4LQ50-F1
#
_entry.id   AF-A0A1F4LQ50-F1
#
_cell.length_a   1.000
_cell.length_b   1.000
_cell.length_c   1.000
_cell.angle_alpha   90.00
_cell.angle_beta   90.00
_cell.angle_gamma   90.00
#
_symmetry.space_group_name_H-M   'P 1'
#
loop_
_entity.id
_entity.type
_entity.pdbx_description
1 polymer ?
#
loop_
_entity_poly.entity_id
_entity_poly.type
_entity_poly.pdbx_seq_one_letter_code
_entity_poly.pdbx_strand_id
1 'polypeptide(L)' 'MDSAACFRMPLFKPGTVVRLGHSQATVSHIILRRSVLLVHLVGYDAPVNADALTVEPTVFMLGRRL' A
#
# COMPACT_ATOMS: atom_id res chain seq x y z
N MET A 1 -19.98 21.03 -12.81
CA MET A 1 -18.73 20.26 -12.88
C MET A 1 -19.01 18.97 -12.15
N ASP A 2 -19.16 17.85 -12.87
CA ASP A 2 -19.24 16.55 -12.24
C ASP A 2 -17.97 16.36 -11.42
N SER A 3 -18.12 16.22 -10.10
CA SER A 3 -17.00 15.92 -9.23
C SER A 3 -16.51 14.54 -9.64
N ALA A 4 -15.38 14.48 -10.35
CA ALA A 4 -14.79 13.23 -10.76
C ALA A 4 -14.65 12.35 -9.51
N ALA A 5 -15.34 11.22 -9.50
CA ALA A 5 -15.34 10.34 -8.34
C ALA A 5 -13.88 9.96 -8.04
N CYS A 6 -13.42 10.20 -6.82
CA CYS A 6 -12.09 9.81 -6.39
C CYS A 6 -12.19 8.68 -5.35
N PHE A 7 -11.27 7.74 -5.43
CA PHE A 7 -11.16 6.63 -4.50
C PHE A 7 -9.83 6.72 -3.75
N ARG A 8 -9.87 6.64 -2.42
CA ARG A 8 -8.67 6.65 -1.59
C ARG A 8 -8.42 5.25 -1.09
N MET A 9 -7.24 4.69 -1.38
CA MET A 9 -6.84 3.40 -0.82
C MET A 9 -5.35 3.31 -0.54
N PRO A 10 -4.95 2.44 0.40
CA PRO A 10 -3.56 2.02 0.55
C PRO A 10 -2.98 1.49 -0.77
N LEU A 11 -1.77 1.94 -1.11
CA LEU A 11 -1.02 1.39 -2.26
C LEU A 11 0.39 1.00 -1.81
N PHE A 12 0.64 -0.30 -1.80
CA PHE A 12 1.95 -0.86 -1.51
C PHE A 12 2.72 -1.11 -2.81
N LYS A 13 3.86 -0.44 -2.97
CA LYS A 13 4.81 -0.65 -4.08
C LYS A 13 6.24 -0.40 -3.59
N PRO A 14 7.28 -0.93 -4.27
CA PRO A 14 8.66 -0.62 -3.94
C PRO A 14 8.90 0.89 -3.76
N GLY A 15 9.58 1.26 -2.69
CA GLY A 15 9.85 2.65 -2.32
C GLY A 15 8.73 3.35 -1.54
N THR A 16 7.53 2.75 -1.39
CA THR A 16 6.49 3.32 -0.52
C THR A 16 6.97 3.35 0.93
N VAL A 17 6.77 4.48 1.60
CA VAL A 17 6.99 4.63 3.04
C VAL A 17 5.75 4.17 3.79
N VAL A 18 5.92 3.29 4.77
CA VAL A 18 4.87 2.75 5.63
C VAL A 18 5.26 2.89 7.09
N ARG A 19 4.28 2.73 7.97
CA ARG A 19 4.48 2.60 9.42
C ARG A 19 4.17 1.19 9.89
N LEU A 20 5.08 0.62 10.66
CA LEU A 20 4.87 -0.60 11.44
C LEU A 20 4.86 -0.20 12.92
N GLY A 21 3.66 -0.03 13.48
CA GLY A 21 3.48 0.57 14.81
C GLY A 21 4.03 2.00 14.87
N HIS A 22 5.10 2.18 15.66
CA HIS A 22 5.77 3.48 15.83
C HIS A 22 6.95 3.71 14.87
N SER A 23 7.39 2.67 14.15
CA SER A 23 8.55 2.74 13.28
C SER A 23 8.15 3.02 11.84
N GLN A 24 8.94 3.84 11.16
CA GLN A 24 8.84 4.03 9.71
C GLN A 24 9.71 2.99 9.00
N ALA A 25 9.21 2.46 7.89
CA ALA A 25 9.92 1.51 7.05
C ALA A 25 9.62 1.78 5.57
N THR A 26 10.51 1.27 4.70
CA THR A 26 10.37 1.39 3.25
C THR A 26 10.04 0.03 2.66
N VAL A 27 9.03 -0.03 1.80
CA VAL A 27 8.67 -1.23 1.05
C VAL A 27 9.78 -1.58 0.06
N SER A 28 10.29 -2.81 0.12
CA SER A 28 11.21 -3.38 -0.86
C SER A 28 10.44 -4.00 -2.02
N HIS A 29 9.54 -4.94 -1.73
CA HIS A 29 8.70 -5.63 -2.72
C HIS A 29 7.45 -6.20 -2.04
N ILE A 30 6.51 -6.68 -2.84
CA ILE A 30 5.26 -7.28 -2.38
C ILE A 30 5.10 -8.69 -2.94
N ILE A 31 4.43 -9.55 -2.19
CA ILE A 31 4.07 -10.90 -2.61
C ILE A 31 2.60 -11.12 -2.29
N LEU A 32 1.87 -11.73 -3.24
CA LEU A 32 0.52 -12.25 -3.00
C LEU A 32 0.61 -13.77 -2.85
N ARG A 33 0.19 -14.28 -1.69
CA ARG A 33 0.19 -15.72 -1.42
C ARG A 33 -1.06 -16.12 -0.66
N ARG A 34 -1.83 -17.08 -1.20
CA ARG A 34 -3.09 -17.57 -0.59
C ARG A 34 -4.06 -16.42 -0.23
N SER A 35 -4.21 -15.46 -1.14
CA SER A 35 -5.03 -14.25 -0.96
C SER A 35 -4.57 -13.31 0.16
N VAL A 36 -3.35 -13.49 0.68
CA VAL A 36 -2.73 -12.56 1.64
C VAL A 36 -1.71 -11.69 0.92
N LEU A 37 -1.77 -10.38 1.16
CA LEU A 37 -0.76 -9.43 0.72
C LEU A 37 0.34 -9.33 1.78
N LEU A 38 1.52 -9.81 1.41
CA LEU A 38 2.74 -9.76 2.20
C LEU A 38 3.65 -8.65 1.67
N VAL A 39 4.11 -7.80 2.59
CA VAL A 39 4.94 -6.64 2.29
C VAL A 39 6.32 -6.88 2.90
N HIS A 40 7.33 -6.94 2.04
CA HIS A 40 8.72 -7.00 2.48
C HIS A 40 9.25 -5.58 2.67
N LEU A 41 9.86 -5.34 3.83
CA LEU A 41 10.43 -4.05 4.19
C LEU A 41 11.96 -4.10 4.06
N VAL A 42 12.57 -2.98 3.68
CA VAL A 42 14.04 -2.87 3.60
C VAL A 42 14.65 -3.11 4.97
N GLY A 43 15.54 -4.11 5.07
CA GLY A 43 16.24 -4.46 6.30
C GLY A 43 15.45 -5.34 7.28
N TYR A 44 14.29 -5.85 6.88
CA TYR A 44 13.49 -6.79 7.68
C TYR A 44 13.53 -8.18 7.05
N ASP A 45 13.79 -9.21 7.86
CA ASP A 45 13.92 -10.60 7.37
C ASP A 45 12.56 -11.22 7.02
N ALA A 46 11.53 -10.95 7.84
CA ALA A 46 10.21 -11.50 7.66
C ALA A 46 9.26 -10.52 6.93
N PRO A 47 8.43 -11.01 5.99
CA PRO A 47 7.36 -10.18 5.44
C PRO A 47 6.32 -9.85 6.51
N VAL A 48 5.71 -8.68 6.35
CA VAL A 48 4.64 -8.20 7.20
C VAL A 48 3.32 -8.31 6.44
N ASN A 49 2.24 -8.74 7.11
CA ASN A 49 0.90 -8.63 6.51
C ASN A 49 0.57 -7.15 6.28
N ALA A 50 0.09 -6.80 5.09
CA ALA A 50 -0.31 -5.43 4.75
C ALA A 50 -1.29 -4.81 5.77
N ASP A 51 -2.16 -5.61 6.39
CA ASP A 51 -3.13 -5.14 7.39
C ASP A 51 -2.47 -4.64 8.69
N ALA A 52 -1.21 -5.02 8.95
CA ALA A 52 -0.43 -4.56 10.09
C ALA A 52 0.34 -3.25 9.80
N LEU A 53 0.24 -2.71 8.59
CA LEU A 53 0.95 -1.51 8.16
C LEU A 53 -0.01 -0.34 7.96
N THR A 54 0.39 0.85 8.41
CA THR A 54 -0.28 2.10 8.03
C THR A 54 0.47 2.77 6.89
N VAL A 55 -0.26 3.31 5.93
CA VAL A 55 0.29 4.05 4.79
C VAL A 55 -0.64 5.23 4.47
N GLU A 56 -0.06 6.34 4.03
CA GLU A 56 -0.85 7.45 3.50
C GLU A 56 -1.67 6.98 2.28
N PRO A 57 -2.99 7.19 2.26
CA PRO A 57 -3.83 6.73 1.16
C PRO A 57 -3.44 7.39 -0.16
N THR A 58 -3.29 6.58 -1.20
CA THR A 58 -3.16 7.08 -2.58
C THR A 58 -4.54 7.45 -3.11
N VAL A 59 -4.63 8.60 -3.80
CA VAL A 59 -5.85 9.07 -4.46
C VAL A 59 -5.87 8.54 -5.90
N PHE A 60 -6.91 7.79 -6.24
CA PHE A 60 -7.19 7.31 -7.58
C PHE A 60 -8.34 8.12 -8.17
N MET A 61 -8.15 8.65 -9.37
CA MET A 61 -9.21 9.33 -10.12
C MET A 61 -9.99 8.30 -10.94
N LEU A 62 -11.31 8.27 -10.76
CA LEU A 62 -12.18 7.36 -11.50
C LEU A 62 -12.68 8.06 -12.77
N GLY A 63 -12.48 7.41 -13.92
CA GLY A 63 -13.03 7.83 -15.20
C GLY A 63 -13.86 6.70 -15.80
N ARG A 64 -15.05 7.01 -16.30
CA ARG A 64 -15.79 6.06 -17.16
C ARG A 64 -15.28 6.20 -18.58
N ARG A 65 -14.89 5.08 -19.20
CA ARG A 65 -14.58 5.04 -20.63
C ARG A 65 -15.83 4.51 -21.34
N LEU A 66 -16.41 5.34 -22.21
CA LEU A 66 -17.49 4.97 -23.13
C LEU A 66 -16.93 4.28 -24.36
#